data_AF-A0AAP6VQY6-F1
#
_entry.id   AF-A0AAP6VQY6-F1
#
_cell.length_a   1.000
_cell.length_b   1.000
_cell.length_c   1.000
_cell.angle_alpha   90.00
_cell.angle_beta   90.00
_cell.angle_gamma   90.00
#
_symmetry.space_group_name_H-M   'P 1'
#
loop_
_entity.id
_entity.type
_entity.pdbx_description
1 polymer ?
#
loop_
_entity_poly.entity_id
_entity_poly.type
_entity_poly.pdbx_seq_one_letter_code
_entity_poly.pdbx_strand_id
1 'polypeptide(L)' 'IENQLHWNLDVTFLEDACRARKGYASLNLSTIRKLAMQIIKEHVDKSSLKKRRFKASLSNDYLTDMLLKAKF' A
#
# COMPACT_ATOMS: atom_id res chain seq x y z
N ILE A 1 19.25 8.77 -1.50
CA ILE A 1 19.56 7.33 -1.29
C ILE A 1 18.23 6.59 -1.35
N GLU A 2 18.01 5.83 -2.43
CA GLU A 2 16.84 4.97 -2.63
C GLU A 2 16.85 3.84 -1.59
N ASN A 3 15.77 3.65 -0.83
CA ASN A 3 15.66 2.52 0.09
C ASN A 3 14.64 1.50 -0.45
N GLN A 4 14.69 0.25 0.03
CA GLN A 4 13.79 -0.80 -0.46
C GLN A 4 12.30 -0.44 -0.27
N LEU A 5 11.97 0.39 0.73
CA LEU A 5 10.60 0.84 0.94
C LEU A 5 10.12 1.76 -0.18
N HIS A 6 10.94 2.73 -0.62
CA HIS A 6 10.62 3.67 -1.68
C HIS A 6 10.32 2.93 -3.00
N TRP A 7 11.23 2.06 -3.46
CA TRP A 7 10.99 1.22 -4.63
C TRP A 7 9.67 0.42 -4.58
N ASN A 8 9.34 -0.13 -3.41
CA ASN A 8 8.07 -0.86 -3.25
C ASN A 8 6.85 0.07 -3.37
N LEU A 9 6.94 1.30 -2.84
CA LEU A 9 5.89 2.31 -2.96
C LEU A 9 5.69 2.74 -4.42
N ASP A 10 6.77 2.92 -5.18
CA ASP A 10 6.67 3.28 -6.59
C ASP A 10 6.05 2.16 -7.43
N VAL A 11 6.52 0.93 -7.26
CA VAL A 11 6.03 -0.21 -8.06
C VAL A 11 4.61 -0.63 -7.66
N THR A 12 4.25 -0.52 -6.38
CA THR A 12 2.94 -0.99 -5.88
C THR A 12 1.87 0.09 -5.94
N PHE A 13 2.23 1.34 -5.64
CA PHE A 13 1.29 2.47 -5.50
C PHE A 13 1.47 3.57 -6.55
N LEU A 14 2.46 3.46 -7.45
CA LEU A 14 2.77 4.49 -8.46
C LEU A 14 3.01 5.85 -7.80
N GLU A 15 3.75 5.85 -6.69
CA GLU A 15 4.02 7.05 -5.88
C GLU A 15 4.72 8.14 -6.70
N ASP A 16 5.78 7.83 -7.43
CA ASP A 16 6.46 8.78 -8.34
C ASP A 16 5.54 9.44 -9.39
N ALA A 17 4.56 8.70 -9.90
CA ALA A 17 3.62 9.22 -10.89
C ALA A 17 2.51 10.10 -10.27
N CYS A 18 2.39 10.13 -8.95
CA CYS A 18 1.32 10.84 -8.25
C CYS A 18 1.53 12.36 -8.30
N ARG A 19 0.61 13.09 -8.97
CA ARG A 19 0.69 14.55 -9.14
C ARG A 19 0.03 15.37 -8.01
N ALA A 20 -0.36 14.73 -6.91
CA ALA A 20 -0.98 15.41 -5.77
C ALA A 20 0.04 16.30 -5.04
N ARG A 21 -0.05 17.62 -5.23
CA ARG A 21 0.90 18.60 -4.65
C ARG A 21 0.27 19.71 -3.79
N LYS A 22 -1.05 19.67 -3.57
CA LYS A 22 -1.75 20.71 -2.80
C LYS A 22 -1.57 20.49 -1.30
N GLY A 23 -1.05 21.50 -0.59
CA GLY A 23 -0.89 21.46 0.87
C GLY A 23 -0.09 20.25 1.34
N TYR A 24 -0.61 19.53 2.35
CA TYR A 24 0.02 18.34 2.93
C TYR A 24 -0.23 17.04 2.16
N ALA A 25 -0.73 17.10 0.92
CA ALA A 25 -1.11 15.90 0.16
C ALA A 25 0.02 14.88 0.00
N SER A 26 1.24 15.33 -0.29
CA SER A 26 2.41 14.44 -0.45
C SER A 26 2.71 13.66 0.83
N LEU A 27 2.76 14.37 1.96
CA LEU A 27 3.01 13.76 3.28
C LEU A 27 1.88 12.80 3.66
N ASN A 28 0.62 13.24 3.55
CA ASN A 28 -0.55 12.42 3.91
C ASN A 28 -0.61 11.14 3.09
N LEU A 29 -0.40 11.24 1.77
CA LEU A 29 -0.39 10.06 0.89
C LEU A 29 0.78 9.14 1.19
N SER A 30 1.99 9.67 1.43
CA SER A 30 3.14 8.85 1.79
C SER A 30 2.89 8.08 3.09
N THR A 31 2.32 8.73 4.11
CA THR A 31 1.98 8.09 5.39
C THR A 31 0.95 6.96 5.19
N ILE A 32 -0.13 7.22 4.45
CA ILE A 32 -1.18 6.22 4.20
C ILE A 32 -0.63 5.04 3.38
N ARG A 33 0.19 5.30 2.35
CA ARG A 33 0.78 4.23 1.54
C ARG A 33 1.73 3.35 2.32
N LYS A 34 2.53 3.93 3.23
CA LYS A 34 3.41 3.16 4.12
C LYS A 34 2.62 2.24 5.03
N LEU A 35 1.54 2.75 5.65
CA LEU A 35 0.63 1.95 6.47
C LEU A 35 0.00 0.81 5.64
N ALA A 36 -0.56 1.14 4.47
CA ALA A 36 -1.15 0.14 3.58
C ALA A 36 -0.11 -0.90 3.11
N MET A 37 1.13 -0.48 2.84
CA MET A 37 2.22 -1.38 2.45
C MET A 37 2.55 -2.39 3.56
N GLN A 38 2.58 -1.97 4.82
CA GLN A 38 2.81 -2.88 5.95
C GLN A 38 1.71 -3.94 6.03
N ILE A 39 0.45 -3.51 5.99
CA ILE A 39 -0.73 -4.40 6.01
C ILE A 39 -0.69 -5.40 4.83
N ILE A 40 -0.39 -4.91 3.63
CA ILE A 40 -0.29 -5.75 2.42
C ILE A 40 0.93 -6.68 2.50
N LYS A 41 2.00 -6.37 3.22
CA LYS A 41 3.12 -7.29 3.38
C LYS A 41 2.82 -8.41 4.38
N GLU A 42 2.11 -8.10 5.46
CA GLU A 42 1.83 -9.05 6.56
C GLU A 42 0.82 -10.13 6.22
N HIS A 43 -0.20 -9.82 5.43
CA HIS A 43 -1.22 -10.82 5.11
C HIS A 43 -0.60 -11.99 4.31
N VAL A 44 -1.15 -13.20 4.42
CA VAL A 44 -0.54 -14.40 3.83
C VAL A 44 -1.21 -14.70 2.49
N ASP A 45 -0.52 -14.43 1.39
CA ASP A 45 -0.99 -14.70 0.04
C ASP A 45 0.21 -14.96 -0.89
N LYS A 46 0.07 -15.87 -1.86
CA LYS A 46 1.08 -16.20 -2.87
C LYS A 46 1.17 -15.14 -3.98
N SER A 47 0.22 -14.22 -4.03
CA SER A 47 0.14 -13.15 -5.02
C SER A 47 1.16 -12.04 -4.75
N SER A 48 1.59 -11.33 -5.80
CA SER A 48 2.45 -10.15 -5.65
C SER A 48 1.75 -9.02 -4.87
N LEU A 49 2.52 -8.14 -4.22
CA LEU A 49 1.96 -7.01 -3.43
C LEU A 49 0.96 -6.17 -4.23
N LYS A 50 1.26 -5.90 -5.51
CA LYS A 50 0.36 -5.19 -6.43
C LYS A 50 -0.96 -5.94 -6.66
N LYS A 51 -0.90 -7.26 -6.88
CA LYS A 51 -2.10 -8.10 -7.05
C LYS A 51 -2.94 -8.17 -5.77
N ARG A 52 -2.29 -8.25 -4.61
CA ARG A 52 -2.97 -8.25 -3.30
C ARG A 52 -3.70 -6.95 -3.05
N ARG A 53 -3.05 -5.81 -3.29
CA ARG A 53 -3.68 -4.48 -3.27
C ARG A 53 -4.90 -4.41 -4.21
N PHE A 54 -4.74 -4.90 -5.43
CA PHE A 54 -5.82 -4.91 -6.41
C PHE A 54 -6.98 -5.82 -6.00
N LYS A 55 -6.69 -7.02 -5.47
CA LYS A 55 -7.72 -7.94 -4.95
C LYS A 55 -8.49 -7.31 -3.77
N ALA A 56 -7.79 -6.60 -2.87
CA ALA A 56 -8.43 -5.85 -1.79
C ALA A 56 -9.36 -4.74 -2.29
N SER A 57 -9.09 -4.15 -3.47
CA SER A 57 -10.03 -3.21 -4.10
C SER A 57 -11.25 -3.86 -4.76
N LEU A 58 -11.22 -5.18 -4.98
CA LEU A 58 -12.31 -5.92 -5.65
C LEU A 58 -13.19 -6.72 -4.69
N SER A 59 -12.70 -7.05 -3.50
CA SER A 59 -13.41 -7.89 -2.52
C SER A 59 -13.31 -7.29 -1.12
N ASN A 60 -14.48 -6.90 -0.58
CA ASN A 60 -14.58 -6.41 0.78
C ASN A 60 -14.18 -7.49 1.80
N ASP A 61 -14.57 -8.74 1.59
CA ASP A 61 -14.20 -9.84 2.50
C ASP A 61 -12.68 -10.01 2.59
N TYR A 62 -11.98 -9.94 1.46
CA TYR A 62 -10.51 -10.01 1.43
C TYR A 62 -9.87 -8.79 2.09
N LEU A 63 -10.41 -7.60 1.87
CA LEU A 63 -9.95 -6.37 2.52
C LEU A 63 -10.15 -6.45 4.04
N THR A 64 -11.32 -6.86 4.51
CA THR A 64 -11.65 -6.98 5.93
C THR A 64 -10.78 -8.04 6.61
N ASP A 65 -10.59 -9.20 6.00
CA ASP A 65 -9.67 -10.24 6.53
C ASP A 65 -8.24 -9.70 6.68
N MET A 66 -7.76 -8.96 5.68
CA MET A 66 -6.44 -8.33 5.69
C MET A 66 -6.32 -7.28 6.80
N LEU A 67 -7.33 -6.42 6.99
CA LEU A 67 -7.32 -5.38 8.02
C LEU A 67 -7.43 -5.94 9.44
N LEU A 68 -8.26 -6.96 9.67
CA LEU A 68 -8.44 -7.57 10.99
C LEU A 68 -7.21 -8.36 11.47
N LYS A 69 -6.41 -8.88 10.54
CA LYS A 69 -5.19 -9.63 10.85
C LYS A 69 -3.94 -8.75 10.93
N ALA A 70 -4.03 -7.49 10.52
CA ALA A 70 -2.92 -6.55 10.58
C ALA A 70 -2.49 -6.32 12.05
N LYS A 71 -1.19 -6.31 12.30
CA LYS A 71 -0.65 -5.95 13.61
C LYS A 71 -0.19 -4.48 13.57
N PHE A 72 -0.64 -3.70 14.55
CA PHE A 72 -0.29 -2.29 14.70
C PHE A 72 0.71 -2.10 15.83
#